data_AF-A0A354YZF1-F1
#
_entry.id   AF-A0A354YZF1-F1
#
_cell.length_a   1.000
_cell.length_b   1.000
_cell.length_c   1.000
_cell.angle_alpha   90.00
_cell.angle_beta   90.00
_cell.angle_gamma   90.00
#
_symmetry.space_group_name_H-M   'P 1'
#
loop_
_entity.id
_entity.type
_entity.pdbx_description
1 polymer ?
#
loop_
_entity_poly.entity_id
_entity_poly.type
_entity_poly.pdbx_seq_one_letter_code
_entity_poly.pdbx_strand_id
1 'polypeptide(L)' 'AELADAVATQAGNLVQSKDDLIKAIDYAKAIQGVSGILLIQGDSMAAWGKIEIIPLKGRQKNEGSK' A
#
# COMPACT_ATOMS: atom_id res chain seq x y z
N ALA A 1 3.45 -2.75 17.10
CA ALA A 1 3.25 -1.63 16.17
C ALA A 1 4.58 -1.09 15.66
N GLU A 2 5.59 -0.95 16.52
CA GLU A 2 6.93 -0.43 16.20
C GLU A 2 7.59 -1.05 14.95
N LEU A 3 7.52 -2.38 14.80
CA LEU A 3 8.05 -3.06 13.61
C LEU A 3 7.38 -2.55 12.32
N ALA A 4 6.05 -2.48 12.30
CA ALA A 4 5.32 -2.06 11.11
C ALA A 4 5.64 -0.61 10.73
N ASP A 5 5.79 0.28 11.72
CA ASP A 5 6.12 1.69 11.50
C ASP A 5 7.54 1.89 10.97
N ALA A 6 8.52 1.17 11.54
CA ALA A 6 9.90 1.20 11.05
C ALA A 6 10.04 0.63 9.64
N VAL A 7 9.34 -0.48 9.36
CA VAL A 7 9.29 -1.08 8.01
C VAL A 7 8.62 -0.13 7.02
N ALA A 8 7.49 0.47 7.38
CA ALA A 8 6.79 1.42 6.51
C ALA A 8 7.66 2.64 6.19
N THR A 9 8.33 3.21 7.20
CA THR A 9 9.25 4.34 7.02
C THR A 9 10.37 3.99 6.04
N GLN A 10 11.04 2.85 6.24
CA GLN A 10 12.16 2.46 5.37
C GLN A 10 11.69 2.03 3.97
N ALA A 11 10.58 1.29 3.87
CA ALA A 11 10.00 0.89 2.59
C ALA A 11 9.55 2.11 1.78
N GLY A 12 8.96 3.12 2.42
CA GLY A 12 8.61 4.40 1.78
C GLY A 12 9.84 5.14 1.25
N ASN A 13 10.91 5.21 2.04
CA ASN A 13 12.17 5.84 1.61
C ASN A 13 12.85 5.11 0.43
N LEU A 14 12.59 3.81 0.25
CA LEU A 14 13.11 3.04 -0.89
C LEU A 14 12.38 3.37 -2.21
N VAL A 15 11.15 3.90 -2.15
CA VAL A 15 10.34 4.23 -3.33
C VAL A 15 10.64 5.65 -3.79
N GLN A 16 11.56 5.81 -4.75
CA GLN A 16 11.86 7.12 -5.36
C GLN A 16 11.12 7.31 -6.69
N SER A 17 10.79 6.20 -7.34
CA SER A 17 10.05 6.12 -8.59
C SER A 17 9.05 4.96 -8.55
N LYS A 18 8.14 4.89 -9.54
CA LYS A 18 7.18 3.78 -9.65
C LYS A 18 7.87 2.42 -9.82
N ASP A 19 9.06 2.40 -10.41
CA ASP A 19 9.84 1.18 -10.66
C ASP A 19 10.44 0.60 -9.36
N ASP A 20 10.55 1.40 -8.30
CA ASP A 20 11.06 0.98 -7.00
C ASP A 20 10.02 0.25 -6.14
N LEU A 21 8.75 0.22 -6.54
CA LEU A 21 7.68 -0.40 -5.76
C LEU A 21 7.97 -1.88 -5.46
N ILE A 22 8.43 -2.64 -6.45
CA ILE A 22 8.75 -4.07 -6.26
C ILE A 22 9.95 -4.26 -5.33
N LYS A 23 10.98 -3.41 -5.46
CA LYS A 23 12.15 -3.42 -4.58
C LYS A 23 11.77 -3.19 -3.12
N ALA A 24 10.85 -2.25 -2.86
CA ALA A 24 10.36 -1.98 -1.51
C ALA A 24 9.47 -3.10 -0.96
N ILE A 25 8.68 -3.77 -1.83
CA ILE A 25 7.95 -5.00 -1.46
C ILE A 25 8.92 -6.11 -1.05
N ASP A 26 9.98 -6.35 -1.83
CA ASP A 26 10.97 -7.40 -1.53
C ASP A 26 11.74 -7.12 -0.24
N TYR A 27 12.06 -5.85 0.03
CA TYR A 27 12.60 -5.43 1.33
C TYR A 27 11.65 -5.81 2.48
N ALA A 28 10.37 -5.42 2.42
CA ALA A 28 9.42 -5.69 3.49
C ALA A 28 9.14 -7.20 3.67
N LYS A 29 9.13 -7.96 2.57
CA LYS A 29 8.99 -9.43 2.56
C LYS A 29 10.09 -10.15 3.30
N ALA A 30 11.32 -9.63 3.25
CA ALA A 30 12.47 -10.23 3.91
C ALA A 30 12.44 -10.08 5.44
N ILE A 31 11.56 -9.22 5.98
CA ILE A 31 11.51 -8.92 7.40
C ILE A 31 10.52 -9.85 8.10
N GLN A 32 11.04 -10.70 8.99
CA GLN A 32 10.23 -11.59 9.80
C GLN A 32 9.24 -10.79 10.66
N GLY A 33 7.98 -11.20 10.66
CA GLY A 33 6.92 -10.53 11.42
C GLY A 33 6.10 -9.53 10.61
N VAL A 34 6.51 -9.19 9.37
CA VAL A 34 5.68 -8.42 8.44
C VAL A 34 4.64 -9.36 7.81
N SER A 35 3.36 -9.09 8.05
CA SER A 35 2.24 -9.89 7.52
C SER A 35 1.78 -9.44 6.14
N GLY A 36 2.08 -8.20 5.77
CA GLY A 36 1.78 -7.62 4.46
C GLY A 36 2.21 -6.16 4.37
N ILE A 37 2.22 -5.65 3.14
CA ILE A 37 2.57 -4.27 2.82
C ILE A 37 1.78 -3.82 1.58
N LEU A 38 1.30 -2.58 1.60
CA LEU A 38 0.73 -1.87 0.44
C LEU A 38 1.53 -0.59 0.24
N LEU A 39 2.06 -0.42 -0.96
CA LEU A 39 2.77 0.78 -1.39
C LEU A 39 2.01 1.44 -2.53
N ILE A 40 1.92 2.76 -2.49
CA ILE A 40 1.23 3.57 -3.49
C ILE A 40 2.16 4.71 -3.89
N GLN A 41 2.41 4.86 -5.19
CA GLN A 41 3.19 5.96 -5.76
C GLN A 41 2.44 6.52 -6.98
N GLY A 42 1.77 7.65 -6.79
CA GLY A 42 0.92 8.26 -7.80
C GLY A 42 -0.27 7.36 -8.15
N ASP A 43 -0.38 6.96 -9.41
CA ASP A 43 -1.44 6.08 -9.94
C ASP A 43 -1.10 4.57 -9.84
N SER A 44 0.08 4.25 -9.33
CA SER A 44 0.62 2.89 -9.31
C SER A 44 0.67 2.37 -7.88
N MET A 45 0.37 1.08 -7.71
CA MET A 45 0.42 0.43 -6.41
C MET A 45 1.02 -0.97 -6.51
N ALA A 46 1.64 -1.41 -5.42
CA ALA A 46 2.09 -2.78 -5.24
C ALA A 46 1.67 -3.28 -3.86
N ALA A 47 1.20 -4.52 -3.77
CA ALA A 47 0.74 -5.12 -2.54
C ALA A 47 1.32 -6.53 -2.40
N TRP A 48 1.62 -6.93 -1.16
CA TRP A 48 2.01 -8.29 -0.83
C TRP A 48 1.50 -8.68 0.56
N GLY A 49 1.27 -9.98 0.75
CA GLY A 49 0.92 -10.57 2.03
C GLY A 49 -0.58 -10.67 2.25
N LYS A 50 -0.99 -10.67 3.52
CA LYS A 50 -2.39 -10.87 3.94
C LYS A 50 -3.18 -9.57 3.81
N ILE A 51 -3.44 -9.12 2.59
CA ILE A 51 -4.18 -7.90 2.28
C ILE A 51 -5.35 -8.23 1.34
N GLU A 52 -6.54 -7.77 1.70
CA GLU A 52 -7.73 -7.78 0.84
C GLU A 52 -8.09 -6.34 0.47
N ILE A 53 -8.12 -6.03 -0.83
CA ILE A 53 -8.53 -4.72 -1.34
C ILE A 53 -9.98 -4.81 -1.80
N ILE A 54 -10.85 -4.06 -1.14
CA ILE A 54 -12.28 -4.02 -1.48
C ILE A 54 -12.62 -2.72 -2.22
N PRO A 55 -13.48 -2.76 -3.25
CA PRO A 55 -13.94 -1.56 -3.92
C PRO A 55 -14.82 -0.74 -2.98
N LEU A 56 -14.58 0.57 -2.93
CA LEU A 56 -15.50 1.49 -2.25
C LEU A 56 -16.76 1.61 -3.10
N LYS A 57 -17.94 1.34 -2.51
CA LYS A 57 -19.21 1.73 -3.13
C LYS A 57 -19.20 3.25 -3.28
N GLY A 58 -19.24 3.74 -4.52
CA GLY A 58 -19.24 5.18 -4.79
C GLY A 58 -20.36 5.90 -4.04
N ARG A 59 -20.16 7.19 -3.71
CA ARG A 59 -21.25 8.03 -3.17
C ARG A 59 -22.45 7.92 -4.11
N GLN A 60 -23.58 7.47 -3.60
CA GLN A 60 -24.85 7.63 -4.30
C GLN A 60 -25.03 9.14 -4.54
N LYS A 61 -24.96 9.55 -5.80
CA LYS A 61 -25.39 10.89 -6.20
C LYS A 61 -26.90 10.89 -5.94
N ASN A 62 -27.34 11.61 -4.91
CA ASN A 62 -28.75 11.93 -4.75
C ASN A 62 -29.12 12.87 -5.91
N GLU A 63 -29.48 12.30 -7.05
CA GLU A 63 -30.17 13.01 -8.12
C GLU A 63 -31.65 13.06 -7.75
N GLY A 64 -32.10 14.19 -7.20
CA GLY A 64 -33.51 14.38 -6.90
C GLY A 64 -33.80 15.52 -5.95
N SER A 65 -33.72 16.74 -6.46
CA SER A 65 -34.75 17.76 -6.25
C SER A 65 -34.72 18.67 -7.48
N LYS A 66 -35.55 18.32 -8.46
CA LYS A 66 -36.10 19.35 -9.35
C LYS A 66 -37.09 20.19 -8.57
#